data_AF-A0A418RRY6-F1
#
_entry.id   AF-A0A418RRY6-F1
#
_cell.length_a   1.000
_cell.length_b   1.000
_cell.length_c   1.000
_cell.angle_alpha   90.00
_cell.angle_beta   90.00
_cell.angle_gamma   90.00
#
_symmetry.space_group_name_H-M   'P 1'
#
loop_
_entity.id
_entity.type
_entity.pdbx_description
1 polymer ?
#
loop_
_entity_poly.entity_id
_entity_poly.type
_entity_poly.pdbx_seq_one_letter_code
_entity_poly.pdbx_strand_id
1 'polypeptide(L)' 'MIEPYTQDIEAQMQELYSRLPEKSKRLYAGVEALKFPYGGISYIAGLLG' A
#
# COMPACT_ATOMS: atom_id res chain seq x y z
N MET A 1 16.60 -2.75 -3.38
CA MET A 1 16.20 -1.57 -2.60
C MET A 1 14.78 -1.24 -3.02
N ILE A 2 13.88 -0.94 -2.08
CA ILE A 2 12.50 -0.59 -2.42
C ILE A 2 12.55 0.82 -3.01
N GLU A 3 12.00 0.99 -4.21
CA GLU A 3 11.77 2.31 -4.79
C GLU A 3 10.39 2.76 -4.31
N PRO A 4 10.29 3.73 -3.39
CA PRO A 4 9.00 4.17 -2.88
C PRO A 4 8.19 4.81 -4.00
N TYR A 5 6.86 4.75 -3.86
CA TYR A 5 5.99 5.53 -4.71
C TYR A 5 6.26 7.02 -4.55
N THR A 6 5.93 7.81 -5.57
CA THR A 6 5.93 9.26 -5.43
C THR A 6 4.85 9.68 -4.41
N GLN A 7 5.07 10.82 -3.74
CA GLN A 7 4.16 11.30 -2.71
C GLN A 7 2.71 11.48 -3.20
N ASP A 8 2.53 11.83 -4.48
CA ASP A 8 1.21 11.94 -5.10
C ASP A 8 0.48 10.58 -5.16
N ILE A 9 1.21 9.52 -5.53
CA ILE A 9 0.67 8.15 -5.55
C ILE A 9 0.38 7.69 -4.13
N GLU A 10 1.27 7.91 -3.18
CA GLU A 10 1.05 7.56 -1.76
C GLU A 10 -0.25 8.20 -1.22
N ALA A 11 -0.48 9.48 -1.52
CA ALA A 11 -1.70 10.19 -1.11
C ALA A 11 -2.95 9.58 -1.76
N GLN A 12 -2.90 9.24 -3.06
CA GLN A 12 -4.01 8.57 -3.75
C GLN A 12 -4.28 7.16 -3.19
N MET A 13 -3.22 6.41 -2.86
CA MET A 13 -3.34 5.08 -2.24
C MET A 13 -4.02 5.17 -0.88
N GLN A 14 -3.63 6.14 -0.04
CA GLN A 14 -4.24 6.36 1.27
C GLN A 14 -5.71 6.81 1.15
N GLU A 15 -6.02 7.71 0.20
CA GLU A 15 -7.39 8.12 -0.05
C GLU A 15 -8.25 6.93 -0.48
N LEU A 16 -7.79 6.14 -1.45
CA LEU A 16 -8.49 4.93 -1.90
C LEU A 16 -8.67 3.95 -0.73
N TYR A 17 -7.60 3.68 0.01
CA TYR A 17 -7.60 2.77 1.15
C TYR A 17 -8.60 3.21 2.24
N SER A 18 -8.74 4.50 2.47
CA SER A 18 -9.72 5.04 3.43
C SER A 18 -11.17 4.76 3.02
N ARG A 19 -11.46 4.75 1.72
CA ARG A 19 -12.79 4.54 1.12
C ARG A 19 -13.16 3.06 0.95
N LEU A 20 -12.19 2.15 1.02
CA LEU A 20 -12.43 0.71 0.86
C LEU A 20 -13.06 0.08 2.11
N PRO A 21 -13.97 -0.90 1.96
CA PRO A 21 -14.41 -1.74 3.07
C PRO A 21 -13.25 -2.60 3.62
N GLU A 22 -13.32 -3.01 4.90
CA GLU A 22 -12.24 -3.76 5.58
C GLU A 22 -11.75 -5.01 4.83
N LYS A 23 -12.70 -5.74 4.22
CA LYS A 23 -12.38 -6.91 3.40
C LYS A 23 -11.50 -6.55 2.20
N SER A 24 -11.80 -5.42 1.54
CA SER A 24 -11.07 -4.94 0.37
C SER A 24 -9.74 -4.30 0.76
N LYS A 25 -9.65 -3.65 1.92
CA LYS A 25 -8.39 -3.08 2.45
C LYS A 25 -7.28 -4.11 2.57
N ARG A 26 -7.58 -5.27 3.17
CA ARG A 26 -6.61 -6.37 3.34
C ARG A 26 -6.12 -6.93 2.01
N LEU A 27 -7.03 -7.11 1.05
CA LEU A 27 -6.70 -7.60 -0.29
C LEU A 27 -5.84 -6.58 -1.05
N TYR A 28 -6.21 -5.30 -1.00
CA TYR A 28 -5.48 -4.22 -1.64
C TYR A 28 -4.04 -4.11 -1.10
N ALA A 29 -3.87 -4.03 0.23
CA ALA A 29 -2.55 -3.97 0.85
C ALA A 29 -1.69 -5.20 0.51
N GLY A 30 -2.29 -6.40 0.44
CA GLY A 30 -1.60 -7.62 0.02
C GLY A 30 -1.11 -7.57 -1.43
N VAL A 31 -1.96 -7.11 -2.35
CA VAL A 31 -1.59 -6.98 -3.77
C VAL A 31 -0.48 -5.94 -3.97
N GLU A 32 -0.57 -4.79 -3.31
CA GLU A 32 0.47 -3.75 -3.41
C GLU A 32 1.80 -4.23 -2.82
N ALA A 33 1.78 -4.96 -1.70
CA ALA A 33 2.99 -5.53 -1.10
C ALA A 33 3.69 -6.54 -2.02
N LEU A 34 2.93 -7.28 -2.85
CA LEU A 34 3.48 -8.24 -3.83
C LEU A 34 4.18 -7.58 -5.02
N LYS A 35 3.90 -6.30 -5.30
CA LYS A 35 4.57 -5.56 -6.38
C LYS A 35 6.01 -5.20 -6.05
N PHE A 36 6.36 -5.25 -4.77
CA PHE A 36 7.68 -4.92 -4.28
C PHE A 36 8.52 -6.16 -4.02
N PRO A 37 9.85 -6.07 -4.19
CA PRO A 37 10.77 -7.09 -3.73
C PRO A 37 10.86 -7.08 -2.19
N TYR A 38 11.93 -7.64 -1.62
CA TYR A 38 12.13 -7.77 -0.17
C TYR A 38 11.83 -6.47 0.59
N GLY A 39 10.92 -6.54 1.57
CA GLY A 39 10.49 -5.41 2.41
C GLY A 39 9.26 -4.64 1.93
N GLY A 40 8.65 -5.03 0.81
CA GLY A 40 7.38 -4.47 0.32
C GLY A 40 6.24 -4.50 1.33
N ILE A 41 6.15 -5.58 2.10
CA ILE A 41 5.15 -5.74 3.17
C ILE A 41 5.34 -4.67 4.25
N SER A 42 6.58 -4.44 4.70
CA SER A 42 6.88 -3.44 5.73
C SER A 42 6.61 -2.02 5.22
N TYR A 43 6.90 -1.74 3.94
CA TYR A 43 6.62 -0.45 3.32
C TYR A 43 5.11 -0.18 3.24
N ILE A 44 4.34 -1.11 2.67
CA ILE A 44 2.89 -0.96 2.53
C ILE A 44 2.18 -0.96 3.89
N ALA A 45 2.64 -1.74 4.86
CA ALA A 45 2.11 -1.71 6.22
C ALA A 45 2.39 -0.36 6.93
N GLY A 46 3.53 0.29 6.65
CA GLY A 46 3.80 1.64 7.15
C GLY A 46 2.97 2.71 6.45
N LEU A 47 2.65 2.52 5.17
CA LEU A 47 1.89 3.49 4.37
C LEU A 47 0.37 3.44 4.61
N LEU A 48 -0.18 2.24 4.79
CA LEU A 48 -1.63 1.97 4.89
C LEU A 48 -2.09 1.47 6.27
N GLY A 49 -1.16 1.25 7.21
CA GLY A 49 -1.42 0.73 8.56
C GLY A 49 -1.96 1.76 9.54
#